data_AF-A0A9R0R0M0-F1
#
_entry.id   AF-A0A9R0R0M0-F1
#
_cell.length_a   1.000
_cell.length_b   1.000
_cell.length_c   1.000
_cell.angle_alpha   90.00
_cell.angle_beta   90.00
_cell.angle_gamma   90.00
#
_symmetry.space_group_name_H-M   'P 1'
#
loop_
_entity.id
_entity.type
_entity.pdbx_description
1 polymer ?
#
loop_
_entity_poly.entity_id
_entity_poly.type
_entity_poly.pdbx_seq_one_letter_code
_entity_poly.pdbx_strand_id
1 'polypeptide(L)'
;MGGCFSGDVRGGMEAVGGGARGAAAAVQGQGQGGPNEAVDHFFQGQALRLYTPLELSFSASKLRNMDALSKSDPMLVVYTKMDGRLEEIGRTEVILNSLEPLWITKAMINYQFEIVQPLVFRIYDVDTKYHNTPLKMLNLAQQDFLGEAFCNLSEIVTKFNHSLTLNLRNGSGHALQGTVTVHAEETASSRMAVDMQFHCLNLDNKDTFSKSDPFLRVSRLSESAVAIPICKTEVIKNNLNPIWRPITLTSQQYSSKDDPLLVECFDFDASGNHELIGSLQTTIAQLENLYNSKAGANFYSHKGQKKLKGQLFLDKFQEKVQHTFLDYISSGFELNFMVAVDFTASNGDPRVPQSLHYIDPSGRPNSYQQAILGVSEVLQFYDNDRRFPAWGFGAKIPRGSVSHCFNLNASTNDCEVVGVEGIMSAYSSTLYSVSLAGPTLFGPVISKAAEIASHSVQYANNKYFVLLIITDGVITDQQETKDSIVRASDLPLSILIVGVGNADFTQMRILDADFGKRLESSTGRVATRDIVQFVPMREVQGGQVTVVQSLLEELPGQFLEYMRTRDIKPRPPQHASAPPAYHPPPPQL
;
A
#
# COMPACT_ATOMS: atom_id res chain seq x y z
N MET A 1 -73.53 16.88 -4.80
CA MET A 1 -74.33 15.91 -5.58
C MET A 1 -73.35 14.81 -5.97
N GLY A 2 -73.39 13.55 -5.51
CA GLY A 2 -74.53 12.66 -5.29
C GLY A 2 -75.00 12.10 -6.64
N GLY A 3 -75.00 10.80 -6.94
CA GLY A 3 -74.52 9.58 -6.25
C GLY A 3 -74.28 8.46 -7.31
N CYS A 4 -73.39 7.48 -7.08
CA CYS A 4 -73.66 6.15 -6.49
C CYS A 4 -74.18 5.05 -7.47
N PHE A 5 -73.68 3.81 -7.27
CA PHE A 5 -74.10 2.51 -7.84
C PHE A 5 -73.77 2.25 -9.34
N SER A 6 -73.50 1.01 -9.80
CA SER A 6 -73.01 -0.24 -9.16
C SER A 6 -72.71 -1.30 -10.23
N GLY A 7 -71.69 -2.15 -10.02
CA GLY A 7 -71.58 -3.62 -10.25
C GLY A 7 -72.25 -4.35 -11.44
N ASP A 8 -71.99 -5.64 -11.71
CA ASP A 8 -70.94 -6.60 -11.32
C ASP A 8 -71.11 -7.91 -12.17
N VAL A 9 -70.14 -8.84 -12.16
CA VAL A 9 -70.25 -10.30 -12.44
C VAL A 9 -70.49 -10.87 -13.89
N ARG A 10 -69.38 -11.43 -14.46
CA ARG A 10 -69.16 -12.72 -15.22
C ARG A 10 -69.88 -13.14 -16.53
N GLY A 11 -69.06 -13.78 -17.40
CA GLY A 11 -69.40 -14.89 -18.33
C GLY A 11 -69.51 -14.51 -19.81
N GLY A 12 -68.99 -15.24 -20.82
CA GLY A 12 -68.13 -16.45 -20.83
C GLY A 12 -68.49 -17.44 -21.95
N MET A 13 -67.69 -17.53 -23.04
CA MET A 13 -67.64 -18.63 -24.04
C MET A 13 -66.42 -18.41 -24.98
N GLU A 14 -65.47 -19.36 -25.06
CA GLU A 14 -65.28 -20.35 -26.15
C GLU A 14 -64.86 -19.75 -27.52
N ALA A 15 -63.69 -19.95 -28.16
CA ALA A 15 -62.55 -20.89 -28.13
C ALA A 15 -62.48 -21.89 -29.31
N VAL A 16 -61.55 -21.62 -30.25
CA VAL A 16 -60.85 -22.53 -31.20
C VAL A 16 -59.50 -21.84 -31.55
N GLY A 17 -58.34 -22.47 -31.77
CA GLY A 17 -57.91 -23.88 -31.63
C GLY A 17 -57.08 -24.38 -32.83
N GLY A 18 -55.83 -24.85 -32.71
CA GLY A 18 -54.89 -24.84 -31.58
C GLY A 18 -53.79 -25.93 -31.66
N GLY A 19 -52.50 -25.57 -31.59
CA GLY A 19 -51.38 -26.52 -31.45
C GLY A 19 -50.07 -25.81 -31.06
N ALA A 20 -49.51 -26.02 -29.85
CA ALA A 20 -48.69 -27.18 -29.41
C ALA A 20 -47.24 -27.13 -29.94
N ARG A 21 -46.16 -27.26 -29.14
CA ARG A 21 -45.97 -27.47 -27.68
C ARG A 21 -44.50 -27.15 -27.33
N GLY A 22 -44.20 -26.76 -26.08
CA GLY A 22 -42.83 -26.81 -25.52
C GLY A 22 -42.38 -25.52 -24.83
N ALA A 23 -42.12 -25.58 -23.52
CA ALA A 23 -41.79 -24.42 -22.69
C ALA A 23 -40.41 -24.55 -22.04
N ALA A 24 -39.74 -23.43 -21.82
CA ALA A 24 -38.74 -23.23 -20.77
C ALA A 24 -38.68 -21.74 -20.41
N ALA A 25 -38.69 -21.42 -19.11
CA ALA A 25 -38.70 -20.03 -18.64
C ALA A 25 -37.29 -19.45 -18.55
N ALA A 26 -37.12 -18.19 -18.95
CA ALA A 26 -35.90 -17.42 -18.71
C ALA A 26 -36.16 -16.40 -17.58
N VAL A 27 -35.63 -16.69 -16.39
CA VAL A 27 -35.57 -15.71 -15.29
C VAL A 27 -34.34 -14.83 -15.50
N GLN A 28 -34.53 -13.60 -15.97
CA GLN A 28 -33.47 -12.59 -15.97
C GLN A 28 -33.39 -11.92 -14.60
N GLY A 29 -32.41 -12.33 -13.79
CA GLY A 29 -32.00 -11.57 -12.61
C GLY A 29 -31.11 -10.40 -13.04
N GLN A 30 -31.59 -9.17 -12.91
CA GLN A 30 -30.77 -7.98 -13.08
C GLN A 30 -29.97 -7.71 -11.79
N GLY A 31 -28.68 -8.05 -11.79
CA GLY A 31 -27.73 -7.57 -10.79
C GLY A 31 -27.31 -6.13 -11.10
N GLN A 32 -27.91 -5.14 -10.44
CA GLN A 32 -27.46 -3.74 -10.54
C GLN A 32 -26.36 -3.45 -9.52
N GLY A 33 -25.10 -3.56 -9.93
CA GLY A 33 -23.98 -2.96 -9.19
C GLY A 33 -24.10 -1.44 -9.16
N GLY A 34 -24.35 -0.89 -7.97
CA GLY A 34 -24.76 0.50 -7.76
C GLY A 34 -23.60 1.50 -7.63
N PRO A 35 -23.87 2.82 -7.66
CA PRO A 35 -22.84 3.85 -7.50
C PRO A 35 -22.09 3.78 -6.16
N ASN A 36 -22.67 3.11 -5.16
CA ASN A 36 -22.07 2.91 -3.83
C ASN A 36 -20.80 2.06 -3.88
N GLU A 37 -20.76 1.03 -4.74
CA GLU A 37 -19.63 0.10 -4.84
C GLU A 37 -18.40 0.75 -5.51
N ALA A 38 -18.60 1.77 -6.35
CA ALA A 38 -17.49 2.56 -6.90
C ALA A 38 -16.99 3.62 -5.90
N VAL A 39 -17.85 4.08 -5.00
CA VAL A 39 -17.57 5.15 -4.04
C VAL A 39 -16.81 4.67 -2.82
N ASP A 40 -17.23 3.53 -2.25
CA ASP A 40 -16.48 2.87 -1.17
C ASP A 40 -15.03 2.60 -1.62
N HIS A 41 -14.83 2.32 -2.92
CA HIS A 41 -13.53 1.99 -3.51
C HIS A 41 -12.66 3.19 -3.83
N PHE A 42 -13.17 4.22 -4.51
CA PHE A 42 -12.37 5.39 -4.88
C PHE A 42 -11.70 6.06 -3.66
N PHE A 43 -12.30 5.98 -2.46
CA PHE A 43 -11.74 6.52 -1.23
C PHE A 43 -10.97 5.52 -0.35
N GLN A 44 -10.98 4.24 -0.72
CA GLN A 44 -10.10 3.20 -0.15
C GLN A 44 -8.83 3.00 -1.00
N GLY A 45 -8.96 3.16 -2.32
CA GLY A 45 -7.89 3.06 -3.32
C GLY A 45 -7.04 4.33 -3.47
N GLN A 46 -7.64 5.53 -3.35
CA GLN A 46 -6.86 6.77 -3.26
C GLN A 46 -6.01 6.82 -1.98
N ALA A 47 -4.82 6.25 -2.06
CA ALA A 47 -3.69 6.58 -1.24
C ALA A 47 -3.38 8.07 -1.41
N LEU A 48 -3.86 8.90 -0.49
CA LEU A 48 -3.00 9.97 0.03
C LEU A 48 -1.64 9.34 0.31
N ARG A 49 -0.53 9.90 -0.16
CA ARG A 49 0.82 9.33 0.08
C ARG A 49 1.07 9.06 1.56
N LEU A 50 0.84 7.82 1.98
CA LEU A 50 0.85 7.39 3.38
C LEU A 50 2.28 7.04 3.78
N TYR A 51 3.08 8.08 3.99
CA TYR A 51 4.35 7.91 4.70
C TYR A 51 4.09 7.65 6.19
N THR A 52 4.94 6.83 6.81
CA THR A 52 4.89 6.59 8.25
C THR A 52 5.97 7.44 8.94
N PRO A 53 5.63 8.44 9.75
CA PRO A 53 6.63 9.24 10.46
C PRO A 53 7.28 8.41 11.58
N LEU A 54 8.60 8.29 11.52
CA LEU A 54 9.44 7.56 12.47
C LEU A 54 10.34 8.51 13.26
N GLU A 55 10.56 8.15 14.53
CA GLU A 55 11.59 8.72 15.38
C GLU A 55 12.77 7.74 15.47
N LEU A 56 13.97 8.19 15.06
CA LEU A 56 15.21 7.45 15.19
C LEU A 56 15.93 7.86 16.48
N SER A 57 16.21 6.89 17.34
CA SER A 57 17.00 7.03 18.57
C SER A 57 18.31 6.27 18.45
N PHE A 58 19.34 6.72 19.18
CA PHE A 58 20.72 6.32 18.94
C PHE A 58 21.47 5.99 20.23
N SER A 59 22.34 4.99 20.15
CA SER A 59 23.42 4.77 21.11
C SER A 59 24.68 4.28 20.41
N ALA A 60 25.83 4.37 21.07
CA ALA A 60 27.05 3.73 20.60
C ALA A 60 27.76 2.99 21.73
N SER A 61 28.67 2.08 21.39
CA SER A 61 29.53 1.40 22.37
C SER A 61 30.94 1.23 21.84
N LYS A 62 31.90 1.12 22.76
CA LYS A 62 33.33 0.89 22.46
C LYS A 62 33.92 1.90 21.47
N LEU A 63 33.48 3.16 21.54
CA LEU A 63 34.07 4.23 20.74
C LEU A 63 35.57 4.36 21.05
N ARG A 64 36.35 4.76 20.04
CA ARG A 64 37.76 5.05 20.21
C ARG A 64 37.89 6.33 21.04
N ASN A 65 38.76 6.32 22.05
CA ASN A 65 39.16 7.55 22.72
C ASN A 65 40.15 8.33 21.82
N MET A 66 39.86 9.58 21.51
CA MET A 66 40.79 10.49 20.83
C MET A 66 41.48 11.44 21.82
N ASP A 67 40.85 11.69 22.97
CA ASP A 67 41.38 12.55 24.02
C ASP A 67 42.54 11.93 24.80
N ALA A 68 43.51 12.79 25.17
CA ALA A 68 44.68 12.39 25.94
C ALA A 68 44.47 12.42 27.47
N LEU A 69 43.54 13.24 27.96
CA LEU A 69 43.31 13.52 29.39
C LEU A 69 41.86 13.22 29.86
N SER A 70 40.97 12.95 28.91
CA SER A 70 39.53 12.74 29.08
C SER A 70 39.11 11.49 28.29
N LYS A 71 37.81 11.17 28.34
CA LYS A 71 37.17 10.37 27.29
C LYS A 71 36.60 11.34 26.26
N SER A 72 36.53 10.90 25.00
CA SER A 72 35.78 11.56 23.92
C SER A 72 34.41 12.10 24.34
N ASP A 73 34.02 13.19 23.69
CA ASP A 73 32.76 13.92 23.80
C ASP A 73 31.91 13.68 22.52
N PRO A 74 31.29 12.49 22.34
CA PRO A 74 30.70 12.09 21.06
C PRO A 74 29.36 12.75 20.70
N MET A 75 29.24 13.10 19.42
CA MET A 75 28.03 13.56 18.73
C MET A 75 27.80 12.69 17.48
N LEU A 76 26.55 12.27 17.25
CA LEU A 76 26.14 11.58 16.03
C LEU A 76 25.45 12.54 15.06
N VAL A 77 25.77 12.38 13.77
CA VAL A 77 25.11 13.03 12.64
C VAL A 77 24.55 11.94 11.74
N VAL A 78 23.27 12.06 11.38
CA VAL A 78 22.59 11.13 10.47
C VAL A 78 22.25 11.82 9.16
N TYR A 79 22.52 11.11 8.06
CA TYR A 79 22.23 11.55 6.70
C TYR A 79 21.33 10.52 6.00
N THR A 80 20.52 10.99 5.06
CA THR A 80 19.90 10.18 4.02
C THR A 80 20.63 10.40 2.69
N LYS A 81 20.49 9.47 1.74
CA LYS A 81 21.06 9.62 0.39
C LYS A 81 19.94 9.80 -0.65
N MET A 82 19.77 11.03 -1.15
CA MET A 82 18.85 11.37 -2.24
C MET A 82 19.63 11.82 -3.49
N ASP A 83 19.27 11.31 -4.67
CA ASP A 83 19.91 11.62 -5.96
C ASP A 83 21.46 11.58 -5.94
N GLY A 84 22.02 10.62 -5.21
CA GLY A 84 23.46 10.46 -5.06
C GLY A 84 24.13 11.39 -4.03
N ARG A 85 23.42 12.40 -3.51
CA ARG A 85 23.89 13.37 -2.52
C ARG A 85 23.54 12.92 -1.10
N LEU A 86 24.35 13.31 -0.13
CA LEU A 86 24.04 13.13 1.29
C LEU A 86 23.34 14.38 1.81
N GLU A 87 22.15 14.19 2.39
CA GLU A 87 21.38 15.25 3.04
C GLU A 87 21.32 14.95 4.54
N GLU A 88 21.68 15.94 5.37
CA GLU A 88 21.70 15.80 6.82
C GLU A 88 20.26 15.88 7.37
N ILE A 89 19.77 14.79 7.98
CA ILE A 89 18.41 14.73 8.54
C ILE A 89 18.38 15.06 10.04
N GLY A 90 19.53 15.02 10.72
CA GLY A 90 19.62 15.40 12.13
C GLY A 90 21.00 15.24 12.75
N ARG A 91 21.18 15.91 13.89
CA ARG A 91 22.32 15.76 14.81
C ARG A 91 21.82 15.53 16.22
N THR A 92 22.55 14.72 16.98
CA THR A 92 22.33 14.58 18.41
C THR A 92 22.96 15.74 19.19
N GLU A 93 22.69 15.82 20.49
CA GLU A 93 23.56 16.54 21.41
C GLU A 93 24.95 15.88 21.56
N VAL A 94 25.87 16.62 22.18
CA VAL A 94 27.19 16.11 22.59
C VAL A 94 27.05 15.45 23.96
N ILE A 95 27.48 14.20 24.10
CA ILE A 95 27.54 13.53 25.41
C ILE A 95 28.97 13.65 25.94
N LEU A 96 29.15 14.33 27.07
CA LEU A 96 30.48 14.56 27.61
C LEU A 96 31.09 13.28 28.22
N ASN A 97 32.36 13.04 27.92
CA ASN A 97 33.25 12.06 28.52
C ASN A 97 32.70 10.61 28.47
N SER A 98 32.26 10.17 27.30
CA SER A 98 31.68 8.85 27.10
C SER A 98 32.22 8.13 25.86
N LEU A 99 32.53 6.83 26.04
CA LEU A 99 32.79 5.90 24.94
C LEU A 99 31.59 4.98 24.65
N GLU A 100 30.50 5.17 25.42
CA GLU A 100 29.24 4.43 25.33
C GLU A 100 28.07 5.43 25.45
N PRO A 101 27.92 6.39 24.52
CA PRO A 101 26.88 7.41 24.59
C PRO A 101 25.50 6.82 24.33
N LEU A 102 24.52 7.33 25.08
CA LEU A 102 23.10 7.16 24.83
C LEU A 102 22.54 8.57 24.61
N TRP A 103 22.13 8.87 23.38
CA TRP A 103 21.65 10.21 23.01
C TRP A 103 20.13 10.34 23.23
N ILE A 104 19.72 11.50 23.71
CA ILE A 104 18.34 11.88 23.98
C ILE A 104 17.68 12.47 22.72
N THR A 105 18.41 13.27 21.95
CA THR A 105 17.88 13.90 20.72
C THR A 105 17.65 12.84 19.65
N LYS A 106 16.38 12.66 19.27
CA LYS A 106 15.96 11.79 18.15
C LYS A 106 16.04 12.55 16.82
N ALA A 107 16.16 11.81 15.71
CA ALA A 107 16.00 12.34 14.36
C ALA A 107 14.68 11.89 13.74
N MET A 108 13.98 12.77 13.03
CA MET A 108 12.72 12.45 12.35
C MET A 108 12.98 11.97 10.93
N ILE A 109 12.29 10.91 10.49
CA ILE A 109 12.28 10.49 9.08
C ILE A 109 10.89 9.97 8.68
N ASN A 110 10.47 10.28 7.46
CA ASN A 110 9.27 9.71 6.86
C ASN A 110 9.64 8.39 6.18
N TYR A 111 9.14 7.27 6.69
CA TYR A 111 9.26 5.97 6.03
C TYR A 111 8.31 5.90 4.83
N GLN A 112 8.87 5.52 3.69
CA GLN A 112 8.19 5.32 2.42
C GLN A 112 8.50 3.90 1.96
N PHE A 113 7.48 3.03 1.97
CA PHE A 113 7.64 1.61 1.64
C PHE A 113 8.21 1.42 0.23
N GLU A 114 7.77 2.25 -0.69
CA GLU A 114 8.06 2.25 -2.12
C GLU A 114 9.47 2.76 -2.50
N ILE A 115 10.29 3.13 -1.51
CA ILE A 115 11.63 3.71 -1.71
C ILE A 115 12.67 2.97 -0.85
N VAL A 116 13.79 2.55 -1.46
CA VAL A 116 14.98 2.18 -0.69
C VAL A 116 15.58 3.46 -0.13
N GLN A 117 15.51 3.66 1.19
CA GLN A 117 16.00 4.86 1.90
C GLN A 117 17.34 4.56 2.60
N PRO A 118 18.51 4.92 2.02
CA PRO A 118 19.81 4.61 2.59
C PRO A 118 20.20 5.64 3.65
N LEU A 119 20.59 5.17 4.83
CA LEU A 119 21.04 5.97 5.96
C LEU A 119 22.56 5.88 6.14
N VAL A 120 23.16 7.01 6.51
CA VAL A 120 24.57 7.11 6.92
C VAL A 120 24.64 7.72 8.30
N PHE A 121 25.27 7.02 9.24
CA PHE A 121 25.55 7.53 10.58
C PHE A 121 27.03 7.88 10.67
N ARG A 122 27.35 9.09 11.10
CA ARG A 122 28.72 9.53 11.37
C ARG A 122 28.85 10.00 12.80
N ILE A 123 29.87 9.52 13.51
CA ILE A 123 30.14 9.91 14.88
C ILE A 123 31.42 10.75 14.91
N TYR A 124 31.35 11.88 15.60
CA TYR A 124 32.45 12.81 15.80
C TYR A 124 32.71 13.00 17.29
N ASP A 125 33.97 13.16 17.65
CA ASP A 125 34.42 13.67 18.93
C ASP A 125 34.48 15.20 18.84
N VAL A 126 33.73 15.91 19.68
CA VAL A 126 33.60 17.36 19.61
C VAL A 126 34.64 18.01 20.51
N ASP A 127 35.60 18.72 19.92
CA ASP A 127 36.67 19.37 20.69
C ASP A 127 36.08 20.31 21.75
N THR A 128 36.55 20.13 22.99
CA THR A 128 36.16 20.88 24.20
C THR A 128 36.00 22.40 24.02
N LYS A 129 36.77 23.03 23.12
CA LYS A 129 36.64 24.47 22.81
C LYS A 129 35.29 24.86 22.20
N TYR A 130 34.55 23.89 21.64
CA TYR A 130 33.25 24.08 21.00
C TYR A 130 32.05 23.74 21.90
N HIS A 131 32.22 23.31 23.16
CA HIS A 131 31.09 22.93 24.05
C HIS A 131 30.02 24.01 24.24
N ASN A 132 30.39 25.29 24.14
CA ASN A 132 29.46 26.42 24.23
C ASN A 132 28.94 26.92 22.86
N THR A 133 29.30 26.23 21.76
CA THR A 133 28.87 26.56 20.40
C THR A 133 27.53 25.87 20.10
N PRO A 134 26.51 26.57 19.56
CA PRO A 134 25.26 25.92 19.15
C PRO A 134 25.52 24.79 18.15
N LEU A 135 24.88 23.63 18.33
CA LEU A 135 25.11 22.42 17.50
C LEU A 135 25.02 22.68 15.98
N LYS A 136 24.10 23.55 15.57
CA LYS A 136 23.90 23.97 14.16
C LYS A 136 25.06 24.77 13.57
N MET A 137 25.96 25.29 14.41
CA MET A 137 27.16 26.03 14.02
C MET A 137 28.44 25.19 14.11
N LEU A 138 28.37 23.94 14.58
CA LEU A 138 29.52 23.04 14.64
C LEU A 138 29.97 22.64 13.23
N ASN A 139 31.16 23.11 12.85
CA ASN A 139 31.82 22.68 11.62
C ASN A 139 32.43 21.29 11.81
N LEU A 140 31.87 20.28 11.14
CA LEU A 140 32.32 18.88 11.23
C LEU A 140 33.75 18.66 10.72
N ALA A 141 34.26 19.53 9.84
CA ALA A 141 35.65 19.47 9.38
C ALA A 141 36.66 19.94 10.44
N GLN A 142 36.19 20.41 11.60
CA GLN A 142 37.00 20.82 12.75
C GLN A 142 36.83 19.90 13.97
N GLN A 143 36.11 18.78 13.82
CA GLN A 143 35.87 17.78 14.86
C GLN A 143 36.57 16.46 14.48
N ASP A 144 36.95 15.65 15.47
CA ASP A 144 37.67 14.40 15.21
C ASP A 144 36.69 13.28 14.81
N PHE A 145 36.96 12.61 13.70
CA PHE A 145 36.06 11.60 13.15
C PHE A 145 36.26 10.23 13.84
N LEU A 146 35.24 9.77 14.57
CA LEU A 146 35.27 8.50 15.31
C LEU A 146 34.87 7.29 14.46
N GLY A 147 34.04 7.49 13.43
CA GLY A 147 33.67 6.44 12.47
C GLY A 147 32.30 6.65 11.81
N GLU A 148 32.01 5.83 10.80
CA GLU A 148 30.72 5.82 10.10
C GLU A 148 30.14 4.41 9.92
N ALA A 149 28.81 4.34 9.76
CA ALA A 149 28.08 3.12 9.46
C ALA A 149 26.94 3.40 8.47
N PHE A 150 26.47 2.36 7.78
CA PHE A 150 25.50 2.44 6.69
C PHE A 150 24.48 1.30 6.81
N CYS A 151 23.21 1.59 6.54
CA CYS A 151 22.13 0.61 6.35
C CYS A 151 20.96 1.26 5.61
N ASN A 152 20.02 0.48 5.09
CA ASN A 152 18.73 1.00 4.63
C ASN A 152 17.74 1.05 5.79
N LEU A 153 16.81 2.03 5.78
CA LEU A 153 15.78 2.16 6.83
C LEU A 153 14.93 0.88 6.96
N SER A 154 14.68 0.19 5.84
CA SER A 154 14.02 -1.13 5.79
C SER A 154 14.71 -2.18 6.67
N GLU A 155 16.04 -2.18 6.76
CA GLU A 155 16.82 -3.13 7.58
C GLU A 155 16.68 -2.88 9.09
N ILE A 156 16.15 -1.72 9.50
CA ILE A 156 15.84 -1.38 10.89
C ILE A 156 14.40 -1.76 11.20
N VAL A 157 13.44 -1.26 10.41
CA VAL A 157 11.99 -1.41 10.70
C VAL A 157 11.46 -2.83 10.49
N THR A 158 12.18 -3.67 9.74
CA THR A 158 11.88 -5.11 9.59
C THR A 158 12.37 -5.95 10.78
N LYS A 159 13.18 -5.39 11.69
CA LYS A 159 13.57 -6.12 12.91
C LYS A 159 12.43 -6.15 13.91
N PHE A 160 12.27 -7.29 14.57
CA PHE A 160 11.24 -7.51 15.60
C PHE A 160 11.25 -6.47 16.73
N ASN A 161 12.43 -5.97 17.12
CA ASN A 161 12.59 -4.90 18.11
C ASN A 161 12.86 -3.52 17.48
N HIS A 162 12.65 -3.39 16.17
CA HIS A 162 12.95 -2.21 15.35
C HIS A 162 14.36 -1.63 15.61
N SER A 163 15.36 -2.46 15.90
CA SER A 163 16.70 -2.01 16.27
C SER A 163 17.80 -2.78 15.56
N LEU A 164 18.82 -2.04 15.14
CA LEU A 164 19.94 -2.55 14.35
C LEU A 164 21.25 -1.99 14.93
N THR A 165 22.17 -2.91 15.28
CA THR A 165 23.54 -2.56 15.69
C THR A 165 24.49 -2.79 14.52
N LEU A 166 25.28 -1.77 14.20
CA LEU A 166 26.23 -1.73 13.09
C LEU A 166 27.66 -1.52 13.60
N ASN A 167 28.63 -2.20 13.00
CA ASN A 167 30.05 -1.94 13.24
C ASN A 167 30.46 -0.64 12.52
N LEU A 168 31.13 0.26 13.25
CA LEU A 168 31.69 1.48 12.66
C LEU A 168 32.87 1.15 11.74
N ARG A 169 33.11 2.03 10.78
CA ARG A 169 34.24 1.98 9.85
C ARG A 169 34.98 3.33 9.84
N ASN A 170 36.27 3.30 9.52
CA ASN A 170 37.02 4.53 9.27
C ASN A 170 36.78 5.06 7.84
N GLY A 171 37.31 6.25 7.53
CA GLY A 171 37.14 6.88 6.21
C GLY A 171 37.81 6.14 5.03
N SER A 172 38.55 5.06 5.27
CA SER A 172 39.06 4.13 4.25
C SER A 172 38.31 2.78 4.23
N GLY A 173 37.20 2.66 4.97
CA GLY A 173 36.30 1.51 4.95
C GLY A 173 36.71 0.33 5.85
N HIS A 174 37.83 0.42 6.59
CA HIS A 174 38.22 -0.62 7.55
C HIS A 174 37.32 -0.59 8.79
N ALA A 175 36.93 -1.77 9.25
CA ALA A 175 36.14 -1.93 10.47
C ALA A 175 36.88 -1.42 11.72
N LEU A 176 36.13 -0.78 12.61
CA LEU A 176 36.56 -0.31 13.92
C LEU A 176 35.95 -1.21 15.02
N GLN A 177 36.47 -1.08 16.23
CA GLN A 177 35.95 -1.80 17.41
C GLN A 177 34.61 -1.26 17.91
N GLY A 178 34.32 0.01 17.62
CA GLY A 178 33.10 0.70 18.06
C GLY A 178 31.89 0.30 17.23
N THR A 179 30.71 0.36 17.85
CA THR A 179 29.42 0.09 17.21
C THR A 179 28.46 1.25 17.41
N VAL A 180 27.53 1.44 16.47
CA VAL A 180 26.35 2.28 16.64
C VAL A 180 25.10 1.41 16.63
N THR A 181 24.16 1.70 17.51
CA THR A 181 22.82 1.09 17.51
C THR A 181 21.80 2.17 17.22
N VAL A 182 20.92 1.88 16.26
CA VAL A 182 19.77 2.72 15.94
C VAL A 182 18.49 1.95 16.30
N HIS A 183 17.49 2.67 16.80
CA HIS A 183 16.15 2.14 17.07
C HIS A 183 15.09 3.09 16.49
N ALA A 184 14.14 2.53 15.73
CA ALA A 184 13.12 3.27 15.00
C ALA A 184 11.72 3.02 15.58
N GLU A 185 11.05 4.10 16.00
CA GLU A 185 9.73 4.05 16.62
C GLU A 185 8.71 4.84 15.78
N GLU A 186 7.53 4.27 15.52
CA GLU A 186 6.43 5.04 14.91
C GLU A 186 5.89 6.06 15.90
N THR A 187 5.66 7.30 15.45
CA THR A 187 5.07 8.32 16.34
C THR A 187 3.71 7.85 16.86
N ALA A 188 3.46 7.98 18.16
CA ALA A 188 2.23 7.47 18.78
C ALA A 188 0.95 8.01 18.14
N SER A 189 0.99 9.24 17.63
CA SER A 189 -0.12 9.87 16.90
C SER A 189 -0.41 9.20 15.55
N SER A 190 0.60 8.75 14.79
CA SER A 190 0.42 8.10 13.47
C SER A 190 -0.34 6.77 13.53
N ARG A 191 -0.39 6.15 14.71
CA ARG A 191 -1.10 4.89 14.99
C ARG A 191 -2.57 5.07 15.36
N MET A 192 -3.05 6.31 15.46
CA MET A 192 -4.43 6.61 15.84
C MET A 192 -5.39 6.57 14.64
N ALA A 193 -6.58 6.03 14.89
CA ALA A 193 -7.72 6.10 13.98
C ALA A 193 -9.03 6.33 14.75
N VAL A 194 -10.03 6.88 14.07
CA VAL A 194 -11.35 7.16 14.63
C VAL A 194 -12.42 6.46 13.80
N ASP A 195 -13.20 5.60 14.43
CA ASP A 195 -14.43 5.04 13.86
C ASP A 195 -15.59 5.99 14.12
N MET A 196 -16.26 6.42 13.05
CA MET A 196 -17.41 7.32 13.13
C MET A 196 -18.60 6.73 12.36
N GLN A 197 -19.81 6.94 12.86
CA GLN A 197 -21.03 6.69 12.10
C GLN A 197 -21.87 7.97 12.08
N PHE A 198 -22.09 8.50 10.88
CA PHE A 198 -22.88 9.71 10.67
C PHE A 198 -24.34 9.38 10.38
N HIS A 199 -25.22 10.25 10.87
CA HIS A 199 -26.56 10.41 10.32
C HIS A 199 -26.90 11.88 10.12
N CYS A 200 -27.87 12.15 9.25
CA CYS A 200 -28.45 13.47 9.11
C CYS A 200 -29.95 13.46 9.41
N LEU A 201 -30.49 14.61 9.78
CA LEU A 201 -31.93 14.87 9.89
C LEU A 201 -32.32 16.10 9.08
N ASN A 202 -33.51 16.07 8.48
CA ASN A 202 -34.15 17.20 7.79
C ASN A 202 -33.29 17.86 6.69
N LEU A 203 -32.61 17.05 5.87
CA LEU A 203 -31.88 17.56 4.69
C LEU A 203 -32.83 18.31 3.74
N ASP A 204 -32.34 19.40 3.14
CA ASP A 204 -33.08 20.16 2.13
C ASP A 204 -33.14 19.33 0.84
N ASN A 205 -34.35 19.04 0.34
CA ASN A 205 -34.55 18.28 -0.89
C ASN A 205 -34.13 19.09 -2.13
N LYS A 206 -33.35 18.51 -3.04
CA LYS A 206 -33.06 19.12 -4.36
C LYS A 206 -33.93 18.58 -5.49
N ASP A 207 -34.43 17.36 -5.32
CA ASP A 207 -35.28 16.71 -6.30
C ASP A 207 -36.69 17.32 -6.40
N THR A 208 -37.24 17.26 -7.62
CA THR A 208 -38.58 17.79 -7.96
C THR A 208 -39.70 16.77 -7.84
N PHE A 209 -39.42 15.48 -8.06
CA PHE A 209 -40.40 14.39 -8.04
C PHE A 209 -40.02 13.21 -7.12
N SER A 210 -38.82 13.26 -6.55
CA SER A 210 -38.24 12.29 -5.62
C SER A 210 -37.78 13.01 -4.35
N LYS A 211 -37.23 12.24 -3.41
CA LYS A 211 -36.34 12.79 -2.38
C LYS A 211 -34.90 12.62 -2.88
N SER A 212 -34.03 13.54 -2.49
CA SER A 212 -32.58 13.43 -2.65
C SER A 212 -32.04 12.06 -2.26
N ASP A 213 -30.99 11.66 -2.97
CA ASP A 213 -30.16 10.49 -2.80
C ASP A 213 -28.83 10.93 -2.12
N PRO A 214 -28.77 11.24 -0.81
CA PRO A 214 -27.60 11.90 -0.22
C PRO A 214 -26.40 10.98 0.05
N PHE A 215 -25.21 11.59 -0.07
CA PHE A 215 -23.94 11.09 0.48
C PHE A 215 -23.15 12.21 1.17
N LEU A 216 -22.16 11.85 2.00
CA LEU A 216 -21.19 12.78 2.56
C LEU A 216 -19.83 12.66 1.86
N ARG A 217 -19.15 13.79 1.66
CA ARG A 217 -17.71 13.88 1.37
C ARG A 217 -17.03 14.59 2.54
N VAL A 218 -16.02 13.96 3.13
CA VAL A 218 -15.15 14.56 4.14
C VAL A 218 -13.83 14.92 3.47
N SER A 219 -13.39 16.16 3.65
CA SER A 219 -12.14 16.68 3.12
C SER A 219 -11.31 17.32 4.22
N ARG A 220 -9.98 17.15 4.19
CA ARG A 220 -9.06 17.94 5.00
C ARG A 220 -8.82 19.27 4.30
N LEU A 221 -8.85 20.39 5.03
CA LEU A 221 -8.48 21.69 4.49
C LEU A 221 -6.96 21.89 4.67
N SER A 222 -6.26 22.23 3.59
CA SER A 222 -4.84 22.60 3.66
C SER A 222 -4.65 24.00 4.25
N GLU A 223 -3.40 24.37 4.57
CA GLU A 223 -3.05 25.73 4.99
C GLU A 223 -3.47 26.80 3.97
N SER A 224 -3.52 26.44 2.67
CA SER A 224 -4.01 27.29 1.58
C SER A 224 -5.54 27.21 1.38
N ALA A 225 -6.28 26.67 2.36
CA ALA A 225 -7.73 26.43 2.33
C ALA A 225 -8.23 25.57 1.15
N VAL A 226 -7.36 24.74 0.55
CA VAL A 226 -7.76 23.78 -0.47
C VAL A 226 -8.35 22.54 0.21
N ALA A 227 -9.59 22.20 -0.14
CA ALA A 227 -10.24 20.98 0.33
C ALA A 227 -9.67 19.76 -0.42
N ILE A 228 -8.97 18.90 0.30
CA ILE A 228 -8.44 17.63 -0.19
C ILE A 228 -9.38 16.53 0.31
N PRO A 229 -10.17 15.87 -0.56
CA PRO A 229 -11.06 14.78 -0.16
C PRO A 229 -10.28 13.65 0.51
N ILE A 230 -10.80 13.15 1.65
CA ILE A 230 -10.16 12.06 2.43
C ILE A 230 -11.10 10.87 2.68
N CYS A 231 -12.41 11.06 2.52
CA CYS A 231 -13.42 10.00 2.66
C CYS A 231 -14.73 10.40 1.96
N LYS A 232 -15.51 9.40 1.52
CA LYS A 232 -16.91 9.55 1.06
C LYS A 232 -17.73 8.39 1.61
N THR A 233 -19.01 8.63 1.94
CA THR A 233 -19.96 7.58 2.34
C THR A 233 -20.73 7.04 1.14
N GLU A 234 -21.46 5.94 1.30
CA GLU A 234 -22.40 5.52 0.27
C GLU A 234 -23.52 6.53 0.00
N VAL A 235 -24.15 6.40 -1.16
CA VAL A 235 -25.39 7.08 -1.54
C VAL A 235 -26.57 6.32 -0.95
N ILE A 236 -27.41 7.01 -0.18
CA ILE A 236 -28.65 6.43 0.36
C ILE A 236 -29.82 7.00 -0.43
N LYS A 237 -30.52 6.16 -1.19
CA LYS A 237 -31.57 6.63 -2.09
C LYS A 237 -32.81 7.15 -1.35
N ASN A 238 -33.36 8.25 -1.87
CA ASN A 238 -34.65 8.83 -1.54
C ASN A 238 -34.88 9.08 -0.03
N ASN A 239 -33.87 9.65 0.61
CA ASN A 239 -33.85 9.81 2.07
C ASN A 239 -33.33 11.19 2.51
N LEU A 240 -34.15 11.93 3.25
CA LEU A 240 -33.75 13.22 3.86
C LEU A 240 -33.26 13.07 5.31
N ASN A 241 -33.25 11.84 5.83
CA ASN A 241 -32.74 11.47 7.14
C ASN A 241 -31.83 10.22 7.03
N PRO A 242 -30.73 10.27 6.25
CA PRO A 242 -29.83 9.14 6.05
C PRO A 242 -29.07 8.76 7.32
N ILE A 243 -28.84 7.46 7.51
CA ILE A 243 -27.89 6.89 8.47
C ILE A 243 -26.91 6.07 7.63
N TRP A 244 -25.65 6.48 7.54
CA TRP A 244 -24.65 5.80 6.72
C TRP A 244 -23.96 4.66 7.48
N ARG A 245 -23.26 3.80 6.75
CA ARG A 245 -22.35 2.80 7.35
C ARG A 245 -21.20 3.49 8.11
N PRO A 246 -20.64 2.84 9.14
CA PRO A 246 -19.48 3.38 9.84
C PRO A 246 -18.27 3.55 8.91
N ILE A 247 -17.55 4.65 9.07
CA ILE A 247 -16.26 4.92 8.41
C ILE A 247 -15.12 4.89 9.44
N THR A 248 -13.89 4.71 8.97
CA THR A 248 -12.67 4.89 9.77
C THR A 248 -11.81 5.97 9.12
N LEU A 249 -11.37 6.98 9.88
CA LEU A 249 -10.34 7.93 9.45
C LEU A 249 -9.06 7.74 10.26
N THR A 250 -7.90 7.68 9.60
CA THR A 250 -6.59 7.63 10.24
C THR A 250 -6.04 9.04 10.50
N SER A 251 -5.16 9.18 11.49
CA SER A 251 -4.46 10.44 11.75
C SER A 251 -3.59 10.90 10.58
N GLN A 252 -3.15 10.01 9.69
CA GLN A 252 -2.48 10.39 8.45
C GLN A 252 -3.44 11.10 7.48
N GLN A 253 -4.73 10.73 7.46
CA GLN A 253 -5.75 11.38 6.63
C GLN A 253 -6.23 12.72 7.21
N TYR A 254 -6.51 12.80 8.52
CA TYR A 254 -7.00 14.02 9.16
C TYR A 254 -5.91 14.94 9.74
N SER A 255 -4.65 14.48 9.78
CA SER A 255 -3.48 15.17 10.36
C SER A 255 -3.57 15.34 11.89
N SER A 256 -4.20 16.40 12.40
CA SER A 256 -4.44 16.65 13.83
C SER A 256 -5.93 16.61 14.19
N LYS A 257 -6.26 16.36 15.47
CA LYS A 257 -7.66 16.43 15.93
C LYS A 257 -8.29 17.81 15.78
N ASP A 258 -7.44 18.84 15.81
CA ASP A 258 -7.82 20.25 15.74
C ASP A 258 -7.73 20.82 14.32
N ASP A 259 -7.24 20.04 13.34
CA ASP A 259 -7.12 20.50 11.96
C ASP A 259 -8.52 20.62 11.31
N PRO A 260 -8.72 21.66 10.47
CA PRO A 260 -10.02 21.94 9.89
C PRO A 260 -10.41 20.89 8.82
N LEU A 261 -11.54 20.26 9.05
CA LEU A 261 -12.24 19.37 8.11
C LEU A 261 -13.43 20.11 7.48
N LEU A 262 -13.70 19.81 6.22
CA LEU A 262 -14.90 20.20 5.50
C LEU A 262 -15.75 18.96 5.23
N VAL A 263 -16.95 18.91 5.82
CA VAL A 263 -17.96 17.87 5.57
C VAL A 263 -19.03 18.45 4.66
N GLU A 264 -19.18 17.88 3.47
CA GLU A 264 -20.16 18.29 2.47
C GLU A 264 -21.20 17.18 2.28
N CYS A 265 -22.48 17.53 2.33
CA CYS A 265 -23.57 16.64 1.95
C CYS A 265 -24.03 16.99 0.54
N PHE A 266 -24.01 16.00 -0.35
CA PHE A 266 -24.38 16.12 -1.76
C PHE A 266 -25.57 15.23 -2.08
N ASP A 267 -26.37 15.67 -3.03
CA ASP A 267 -27.36 14.86 -3.73
C ASP A 267 -26.69 14.14 -4.91
N PHE A 268 -26.94 12.85 -5.08
CA PHE A 268 -26.36 12.07 -6.16
C PHE A 268 -27.13 12.23 -7.47
N ASP A 269 -26.40 12.54 -8.53
CA ASP A 269 -26.89 12.51 -9.91
C ASP A 269 -26.03 11.53 -10.73
N ALA A 270 -26.68 10.67 -11.50
CA ALA A 270 -26.07 9.75 -12.45
C ALA A 270 -25.30 10.46 -13.59
N SER A 271 -25.56 11.76 -13.83
CA SER A 271 -24.76 12.58 -14.76
C SER A 271 -23.33 12.88 -14.24
N GLY A 272 -23.08 12.64 -12.94
CA GLY A 272 -21.84 13.03 -12.26
C GLY A 272 -21.87 14.46 -11.67
N ASN A 273 -22.83 15.29 -12.07
CA ASN A 273 -22.98 16.67 -11.57
C ASN A 273 -23.77 16.71 -10.26
N HIS A 274 -23.21 16.12 -9.20
CA HIS A 274 -23.83 16.04 -7.88
C HIS A 274 -24.13 17.43 -7.29
N GLU A 275 -25.36 17.66 -6.80
CA GLU A 275 -25.76 18.97 -6.27
C GLU A 275 -25.44 19.09 -4.77
N LEU A 276 -24.79 20.18 -4.34
CA LEU A 276 -24.49 20.40 -2.92
C LEU A 276 -25.79 20.69 -2.13
N ILE A 277 -26.12 19.83 -1.17
CA ILE A 277 -27.19 20.06 -0.18
C ILE A 277 -26.74 21.08 0.85
N GLY A 278 -25.55 20.90 1.42
CA GLY A 278 -24.94 21.86 2.33
C GLY A 278 -23.57 21.40 2.84
N SER A 279 -22.83 22.30 3.49
CA SER A 279 -21.50 22.05 4.02
C SER A 279 -21.33 22.49 5.48
N LEU A 280 -20.40 21.87 6.18
CA LEU A 280 -20.05 22.12 7.58
C LEU A 280 -18.52 22.09 7.70
N GLN A 281 -17.93 23.16 8.19
CA GLN A 281 -16.54 23.15 8.64
C GLN A 281 -16.49 22.71 10.11
N THR A 282 -15.61 21.77 10.44
CA THR A 282 -15.50 21.15 11.77
C THR A 282 -14.08 20.64 12.02
N THR A 283 -13.84 19.95 13.13
CA THR A 283 -12.59 19.22 13.43
C THR A 283 -12.94 17.86 14.06
N ILE A 284 -12.01 16.91 14.16
CA ILE A 284 -12.26 15.63 14.85
C ILE A 284 -12.66 15.88 16.31
N ALA A 285 -11.98 16.78 17.01
CA ALA A 285 -12.32 17.16 18.39
C ALA A 285 -13.74 17.76 18.50
N GLN A 286 -14.21 18.49 17.49
CA GLN A 286 -15.59 19.00 17.47
C GLN A 286 -16.61 17.90 17.19
N LEU A 287 -16.31 16.94 16.31
CA LEU A 287 -17.16 15.76 16.06
C LEU A 287 -17.26 14.87 17.31
N GLU A 288 -16.17 14.69 18.06
CA GLU A 288 -16.15 14.03 19.37
C GLU A 288 -17.09 14.73 20.37
N ASN A 289 -17.01 16.06 20.45
CA ASN A 289 -17.87 16.86 21.31
C ASN A 289 -19.36 16.78 20.92
N LEU A 290 -19.70 16.74 19.64
CA LEU A 290 -21.08 16.52 19.16
C LEU A 290 -21.59 15.14 19.57
N TYR A 291 -20.77 14.09 19.41
CA TYR A 291 -21.11 12.73 19.84
C TYR A 291 -21.33 12.63 21.36
N ASN A 292 -20.45 13.26 22.15
CA ASN A 292 -20.51 13.22 23.62
C ASN A 292 -21.70 14.02 24.17
N SER A 293 -22.02 15.17 23.56
CA SER A 293 -23.17 16.01 23.95
C SER A 293 -24.50 15.58 23.34
N LYS A 294 -24.51 14.61 22.42
CA LYS A 294 -25.66 14.20 21.59
C LYS A 294 -26.31 15.38 20.84
N ALA A 295 -25.49 16.36 20.45
CA ALA A 295 -25.90 17.54 19.71
C ALA A 295 -25.72 17.35 18.19
N GLY A 296 -26.56 18.03 17.40
CA GLY A 296 -26.47 18.05 15.94
C GLY A 296 -25.95 19.37 15.40
N ALA A 297 -24.97 19.31 14.48
CA ALA A 297 -24.43 20.48 13.81
C ALA A 297 -25.23 20.80 12.54
N ASN A 298 -25.67 22.05 12.36
CA ASN A 298 -26.36 22.47 11.14
C ASN A 298 -25.40 22.63 9.96
N PHE A 299 -25.83 22.21 8.78
CA PHE A 299 -25.17 22.57 7.52
C PHE A 299 -25.42 24.05 7.15
N TYR A 300 -24.57 24.56 6.28
CA TYR A 300 -24.65 25.88 5.67
C TYR A 300 -24.74 25.77 4.15
N SER A 301 -25.37 26.76 3.51
CA SER A 301 -25.41 26.91 2.06
C SER A 301 -23.99 27.05 1.46
N HIS A 302 -23.81 26.75 0.17
CA HIS A 302 -22.53 26.85 -0.57
C HIS A 302 -21.68 28.12 -0.32
N LYS A 303 -22.30 29.28 -0.04
CA LYS A 303 -21.60 30.55 0.25
C LYS A 303 -21.29 30.78 1.74
N GLY A 304 -21.53 29.81 2.63
CA GLY A 304 -21.45 29.93 4.10
C GLY A 304 -22.50 30.84 4.77
N GLN A 305 -23.23 31.64 4.00
CA GLN A 305 -24.07 32.74 4.50
C GLN A 305 -25.38 32.33 5.19
N LYS A 306 -25.96 31.17 4.84
CA LYS A 306 -27.27 30.74 5.35
C LYS A 306 -27.18 29.39 6.06
N LYS A 307 -27.55 29.38 7.34
CA LYS A 307 -27.79 28.18 8.16
C LYS A 307 -28.99 27.39 7.59
N LEU A 308 -28.82 26.09 7.37
CA LEU A 308 -29.83 25.20 6.82
C LEU A 308 -30.58 24.44 7.93
N LYS A 309 -31.73 23.84 7.58
CA LYS A 309 -32.48 22.97 8.48
C LYS A 309 -31.80 21.63 8.70
N GLY A 310 -31.11 21.12 7.67
CA GLY A 310 -30.33 19.90 7.73
C GLY A 310 -29.29 19.93 8.85
N GLN A 311 -29.26 18.87 9.67
CA GLN A 311 -28.30 18.69 10.75
C GLN A 311 -27.57 17.36 10.60
N LEU A 312 -26.25 17.37 10.87
CA LEU A 312 -25.37 16.22 11.00
C LEU A 312 -25.25 15.81 12.47
N PHE A 313 -25.27 14.51 12.73
CA PHE A 313 -25.10 13.88 14.03
C PHE A 313 -24.13 12.69 13.93
N LEU A 314 -23.66 12.20 15.08
CA LEU A 314 -22.85 10.98 15.19
C LEU A 314 -23.54 9.95 16.09
N ASP A 315 -23.81 8.77 15.54
CA ASP A 315 -24.33 7.61 16.30
C ASP A 315 -23.19 6.83 16.98
N LYS A 316 -22.02 6.81 16.35
CA LYS A 316 -20.78 6.23 16.87
C LYS A 316 -19.65 7.23 16.73
N PHE A 317 -18.83 7.33 17.77
CA PHE A 317 -17.47 7.87 17.73
C PHE A 317 -16.61 6.98 18.64
N GLN A 318 -15.52 6.42 18.12
CA GLN A 318 -14.61 5.57 18.88
C GLN A 318 -13.19 5.76 18.38
N GLU A 319 -12.31 6.26 19.25
CA GLU A 319 -10.87 6.27 18.99
C GLU A 319 -10.27 4.90 19.25
N LYS A 320 -9.33 4.49 18.40
CA LYS A 320 -8.60 3.24 18.52
C LYS A 320 -7.16 3.43 18.04
N VAL A 321 -6.25 2.69 18.67
CA VAL A 321 -4.95 2.41 18.08
C VAL A 321 -5.16 1.36 17.01
N GLN A 322 -4.75 1.63 15.77
CA GLN A 322 -4.76 0.66 14.68
C GLN A 322 -3.41 -0.06 14.59
N HIS A 323 -3.44 -1.32 14.18
CA HIS A 323 -2.24 -1.99 13.72
C HIS A 323 -1.79 -1.41 12.38
N THR A 324 -0.54 -0.95 12.34
CA THR A 324 0.11 -0.32 11.19
C THR A 324 0.74 -1.39 10.30
N PHE A 325 1.24 -1.01 9.11
CA PHE A 325 1.96 -1.96 8.25
C PHE A 325 3.20 -2.52 8.96
N LEU A 326 3.98 -1.65 9.63
CA LEU A 326 5.21 -2.03 10.32
C LEU A 326 4.96 -2.95 11.52
N ASP A 327 3.84 -2.80 12.25
CA ASP A 327 3.43 -3.74 13.31
C ASP A 327 3.36 -5.20 12.81
N TYR A 328 2.87 -5.43 11.59
CA TYR A 328 2.83 -6.78 11.03
C TYR A 328 4.22 -7.26 10.63
N ILE A 329 4.96 -6.44 9.86
CA ILE A 329 6.30 -6.80 9.37
C ILE A 329 7.24 -7.16 10.54
N SER A 330 7.31 -6.34 11.58
CA SER A 330 8.15 -6.63 12.75
C SER A 330 7.65 -7.81 13.58
N SER A 331 6.34 -8.11 13.57
CA SER A 331 5.80 -9.36 14.15
C SER A 331 6.10 -10.63 13.33
N GLY A 332 6.89 -10.50 12.25
CA GLY A 332 7.34 -11.60 11.40
C GLY A 332 6.37 -11.93 10.27
N PHE A 333 5.73 -10.93 9.68
CA PHE A 333 5.09 -11.07 8.36
C PHE A 333 6.06 -10.69 7.25
N GLU A 334 5.99 -11.42 6.14
CA GLU A 334 6.88 -11.26 4.99
C GLU A 334 6.10 -10.91 3.72
N LEU A 335 6.69 -10.08 2.86
CA LEU A 335 6.22 -9.85 1.50
C LEU A 335 7.06 -10.69 0.53
N ASN A 336 6.54 -11.85 0.14
CA ASN A 336 7.21 -12.77 -0.77
C ASN A 336 7.01 -12.35 -2.22
N PHE A 337 8.11 -12.06 -2.91
CA PHE A 337 8.09 -11.57 -4.28
C PHE A 337 8.03 -12.71 -5.30
N MET A 338 7.12 -12.59 -6.27
CA MET A 338 6.96 -13.48 -7.41
C MET A 338 7.06 -12.68 -8.71
N VAL A 339 7.57 -13.28 -9.78
CA VAL A 339 7.67 -12.62 -11.09
C VAL A 339 7.18 -13.52 -12.22
N ALA A 340 6.40 -12.95 -13.13
CA ALA A 340 5.94 -13.56 -14.36
C ALA A 340 6.29 -12.64 -15.55
N VAL A 341 7.12 -13.13 -16.46
CA VAL A 341 7.62 -12.38 -17.60
C VAL A 341 6.95 -12.87 -18.89
N ASP A 342 6.46 -11.93 -19.70
CA ASP A 342 5.98 -12.23 -21.04
C ASP A 342 7.13 -12.63 -21.96
N PHE A 343 6.97 -13.73 -22.70
CA PHE A 343 7.87 -14.21 -23.75
C PHE A 343 7.09 -14.44 -25.08
N THR A 344 6.05 -13.65 -25.34
CA THR A 344 5.33 -13.66 -26.62
C THR A 344 6.11 -12.95 -27.72
N ALA A 345 5.82 -13.32 -28.98
CA ALA A 345 6.55 -12.91 -30.17
C ALA A 345 6.35 -11.43 -30.55
N SER A 346 5.40 -10.72 -29.94
CA SER A 346 5.24 -9.26 -30.07
C SER A 346 6.50 -8.50 -29.66
N ASN A 347 7.24 -9.03 -28.68
CA ASN A 347 8.51 -8.48 -28.19
C ASN A 347 9.65 -8.48 -29.21
N GLY A 348 9.49 -9.19 -30.34
CA GLY A 348 10.54 -9.34 -31.37
C GLY A 348 11.68 -10.27 -30.96
N ASP A 349 12.53 -10.64 -31.92
CA ASP A 349 13.66 -11.55 -31.71
C ASP A 349 14.70 -10.96 -30.72
N PRO A 350 14.98 -11.60 -29.56
CA PRO A 350 15.89 -11.05 -28.54
C PRO A 350 17.33 -10.78 -29.02
N ARG A 351 17.72 -11.33 -30.18
CA ARG A 351 19.02 -11.10 -30.82
C ARG A 351 19.10 -9.79 -31.60
N VAL A 352 17.98 -9.10 -31.78
CA VAL A 352 17.83 -7.89 -32.59
C VAL A 352 17.71 -6.66 -31.68
N PRO A 353 18.50 -5.58 -31.88
CA PRO A 353 18.51 -4.41 -30.98
C PRO A 353 17.18 -3.68 -30.77
N GLN A 354 16.21 -3.90 -31.65
CA GLN A 354 14.85 -3.33 -31.56
C GLN A 354 13.90 -4.17 -30.70
N SER A 355 14.29 -5.38 -30.25
CA SER A 355 13.47 -6.21 -29.38
C SER A 355 13.40 -5.63 -27.96
N LEU A 356 12.23 -5.74 -27.33
CA LEU A 356 12.04 -5.36 -25.92
C LEU A 356 12.80 -6.29 -24.95
N HIS A 357 13.19 -7.49 -25.40
CA HIS A 357 14.05 -8.43 -24.68
C HIS A 357 15.54 -8.31 -25.04
N TYR A 358 15.95 -7.36 -25.88
CA TYR A 358 17.35 -7.25 -26.30
C TYR A 358 18.29 -7.11 -25.10
N ILE A 359 19.27 -7.99 -25.00
CA ILE A 359 20.29 -7.96 -23.95
C ILE A 359 21.47 -7.13 -24.48
N ASP A 360 21.53 -5.86 -24.08
CA ASP A 360 22.55 -4.91 -24.54
C ASP A 360 23.95 -5.33 -24.04
N PRO A 361 24.93 -5.60 -24.93
CA PRO A 361 26.29 -5.98 -24.55
C PRO A 361 27.04 -4.93 -23.72
N SER A 362 26.57 -3.67 -23.68
CA SER A 362 27.09 -2.63 -22.79
C SER A 362 26.63 -2.75 -21.34
N GLY A 363 25.73 -3.69 -21.02
CA GLY A 363 25.15 -3.89 -19.69
C GLY A 363 23.95 -2.99 -19.38
N ARG A 364 23.45 -2.23 -20.37
CA ARG A 364 22.24 -1.41 -20.20
C ARG A 364 21.01 -2.31 -20.07
N PRO A 365 20.21 -2.20 -19.01
CA PRO A 365 19.03 -3.04 -18.84
C PRO A 365 17.92 -2.63 -19.81
N ASN A 366 17.26 -3.60 -20.43
CA ASN A 366 16.00 -3.39 -21.19
C ASN A 366 14.79 -3.16 -20.26
N SER A 367 13.62 -2.86 -20.82
CA SER A 367 12.43 -2.51 -20.04
C SER A 367 11.98 -3.59 -19.04
N TYR A 368 12.08 -4.88 -19.43
CA TYR A 368 11.81 -5.99 -18.51
C TYR A 368 12.81 -6.02 -17.34
N GLN A 369 14.11 -5.92 -17.65
CA GLN A 369 15.16 -5.88 -16.64
C GLN A 369 15.01 -4.69 -15.68
N GLN A 370 14.67 -3.51 -16.19
CA GLN A 370 14.42 -2.31 -15.38
C GLN A 370 13.21 -2.48 -14.45
N ALA A 371 12.11 -3.07 -14.92
CA ALA A 371 10.92 -3.34 -14.11
C ALA A 371 11.20 -4.39 -13.01
N ILE A 372 11.91 -5.48 -13.35
CA ILE A 372 12.34 -6.51 -12.38
C ILE A 372 13.22 -5.88 -11.31
N LEU A 373 14.32 -5.20 -11.70
CA LEU A 373 15.26 -4.58 -10.78
C LEU A 373 14.54 -3.61 -9.85
N GLY A 374 13.78 -2.67 -10.40
CA GLY A 374 13.12 -1.64 -9.62
C GLY A 374 12.19 -2.19 -8.52
N VAL A 375 11.29 -3.12 -8.87
CA VAL A 375 10.36 -3.71 -7.89
C VAL A 375 11.07 -4.61 -6.88
N SER A 376 12.00 -5.45 -7.36
CA SER A 376 12.68 -6.42 -6.50
C SER A 376 13.74 -5.81 -5.57
N GLU A 377 14.36 -4.68 -5.96
CA GLU A 377 15.30 -3.94 -5.12
C GLU A 377 14.66 -3.45 -3.82
N VAL A 378 13.36 -3.12 -3.84
CA VAL A 378 12.57 -2.76 -2.67
C VAL A 378 12.08 -4.00 -1.93
N LEU A 379 11.40 -4.93 -2.62
CA LEU A 379 10.70 -6.04 -1.98
C LEU A 379 11.64 -7.07 -1.30
N GLN A 380 12.89 -7.22 -1.77
CA GLN A 380 13.87 -8.14 -1.17
C GLN A 380 14.22 -7.87 0.31
N PHE A 381 13.85 -6.69 0.84
CA PHE A 381 14.05 -6.36 2.26
C PHE A 381 12.93 -6.87 3.16
N TYR A 382 11.79 -7.27 2.60
CA TYR A 382 10.61 -7.77 3.31
C TYR A 382 10.42 -9.28 3.16
N ASP A 383 11.38 -9.95 2.51
CA ASP A 383 11.47 -11.40 2.34
C ASP A 383 12.72 -11.92 3.06
N ASN A 384 12.55 -12.87 3.97
CA ASN A 384 13.65 -13.36 4.81
C ASN A 384 14.53 -14.39 4.11
N ASP A 385 13.96 -15.24 3.23
CA ASP A 385 14.70 -16.30 2.54
C ASP A 385 15.20 -15.86 1.15
N ARG A 386 14.58 -14.82 0.58
CA ARG A 386 14.90 -14.23 -0.73
C ARG A 386 14.86 -15.27 -1.86
N ARG A 387 13.97 -16.27 -1.75
CA ARG A 387 13.71 -17.27 -2.78
C ARG A 387 12.44 -16.90 -3.53
N PHE A 388 12.61 -16.36 -4.73
CA PHE A 388 11.52 -15.76 -5.49
C PHE A 388 11.00 -16.72 -6.57
N PRO A 389 9.71 -17.10 -6.59
CA PRO A 389 9.11 -17.81 -7.72
C PRO A 389 9.20 -16.99 -9.01
N ALA A 390 9.79 -17.59 -10.05
CA ALA A 390 10.10 -16.89 -11.30
C ALA A 390 9.60 -17.67 -12.52
N TRP A 391 8.62 -17.10 -13.22
CA TRP A 391 7.95 -17.71 -14.37
C TRP A 391 8.08 -16.89 -15.67
N GLY A 392 7.98 -17.59 -16.79
CA GLY A 392 7.67 -17.02 -18.10
C GLY A 392 6.31 -17.52 -18.60
N PHE A 393 5.73 -16.80 -19.56
CA PHE A 393 4.51 -17.19 -20.25
C PHE A 393 4.53 -16.81 -21.74
N GLY A 394 3.76 -17.52 -22.56
CA GLY A 394 3.59 -17.18 -23.99
C GLY A 394 4.70 -17.69 -24.91
N ALA A 395 5.55 -18.63 -24.47
CA ALA A 395 6.67 -19.18 -25.25
C ALA A 395 6.56 -20.68 -25.50
N LYS A 396 7.18 -21.15 -26.57
CA LYS A 396 7.36 -22.57 -26.86
C LYS A 396 8.64 -23.10 -26.20
N ILE A 397 8.46 -24.06 -25.30
CA ILE A 397 9.53 -24.75 -24.57
C ILE A 397 10.29 -25.70 -25.53
N PRO A 398 11.61 -25.93 -25.35
CA PRO A 398 12.35 -26.96 -26.09
C PRO A 398 11.60 -28.29 -26.20
N ARG A 399 11.34 -28.71 -27.43
CA ARG A 399 10.61 -29.96 -27.78
C ARG A 399 9.17 -30.05 -27.24
N GLY A 400 8.61 -28.97 -26.68
CA GLY A 400 7.27 -28.91 -26.11
C GLY A 400 6.26 -28.11 -26.95
N SER A 401 5.08 -27.91 -26.36
CA SER A 401 4.07 -26.96 -26.84
C SER A 401 4.40 -25.52 -26.41
N VAL A 402 3.55 -24.57 -26.78
CA VAL A 402 3.48 -23.28 -26.08
C VAL A 402 3.10 -23.53 -24.62
N SER A 403 3.74 -22.82 -23.70
CA SER A 403 3.38 -22.76 -22.29
C SER A 403 3.06 -21.32 -21.89
N HIS A 404 2.00 -21.17 -21.09
CA HIS A 404 1.58 -19.91 -20.49
C HIS A 404 1.91 -19.83 -18.99
N CYS A 405 2.69 -20.77 -18.46
CA CYS A 405 3.34 -20.69 -17.15
C CYS A 405 4.47 -21.73 -17.10
N PHE A 406 5.73 -21.29 -17.11
CA PHE A 406 6.90 -22.17 -17.03
C PHE A 406 8.00 -21.53 -16.18
N ASN A 407 8.82 -22.33 -15.49
CA ASN A 407 9.84 -21.81 -14.58
C ASN A 407 11.06 -21.25 -15.36
N LEU A 408 11.53 -20.04 -15.03
CA LEU A 408 12.68 -19.40 -15.68
C LEU A 408 14.02 -20.07 -15.34
N ASN A 409 14.09 -20.81 -14.23
CA ASN A 409 15.27 -21.58 -13.83
C ASN A 409 15.42 -22.92 -14.59
N ALA A 410 14.52 -23.21 -15.54
CA ALA A 410 14.41 -24.47 -16.30
C ALA A 410 14.21 -25.76 -15.46
N SER A 411 14.00 -25.65 -14.15
CA SER A 411 13.62 -26.77 -13.29
C SER A 411 12.15 -27.14 -13.51
N THR A 412 11.83 -28.44 -13.51
CA THR A 412 10.44 -28.90 -13.65
C THR A 412 9.64 -28.82 -12.35
N ASN A 413 10.32 -28.82 -11.19
CA ASN A 413 9.68 -29.04 -9.89
C ASN A 413 9.92 -27.92 -8.87
N ASP A 414 10.89 -27.02 -9.10
CA ASP A 414 11.16 -25.86 -8.26
C ASP A 414 11.08 -24.59 -9.12
N CYS A 415 10.24 -23.64 -8.74
CA CYS A 415 10.09 -22.37 -9.45
C CYS A 415 10.92 -21.23 -8.86
N GLU A 416 11.58 -21.45 -7.72
CA GLU A 416 12.28 -20.43 -6.97
C GLU A 416 13.70 -20.18 -7.51
N VAL A 417 14.13 -18.93 -7.41
CA VAL A 417 15.51 -18.48 -7.66
C VAL A 417 16.00 -17.64 -6.48
N VAL A 418 17.31 -17.66 -6.22
CA VAL A 418 17.89 -16.96 -5.07
C VAL A 418 18.25 -15.52 -5.44
N GLY A 419 17.58 -14.57 -4.80
CA GLY A 419 17.84 -13.14 -4.94
C GLY A 419 17.49 -12.53 -6.30
N VAL A 420 17.67 -11.22 -6.40
CA VAL A 420 17.45 -10.45 -7.64
C VAL A 420 18.37 -10.94 -8.77
N GLU A 421 19.62 -11.25 -8.45
CA GLU A 421 20.59 -11.82 -9.39
C GLU A 421 20.12 -13.16 -9.99
N GLY A 422 19.47 -14.00 -9.17
CA GLY A 422 18.87 -15.25 -9.62
C GLY A 422 17.76 -15.06 -10.66
N ILE A 423 16.88 -14.08 -10.44
CA ILE A 423 15.83 -13.71 -11.43
C ILE A 423 16.47 -13.23 -12.72
N MET A 424 17.42 -12.31 -12.63
CA MET A 424 18.09 -11.70 -13.79
C MET A 424 18.88 -12.71 -14.62
N SER A 425 19.54 -13.66 -13.96
CA SER A 425 20.22 -14.79 -14.60
C SER A 425 19.23 -15.72 -15.30
N ALA A 426 18.18 -16.16 -14.59
CA ALA A 426 17.16 -17.07 -15.10
C ALA A 426 16.40 -16.50 -16.31
N TYR A 427 16.00 -15.22 -16.26
CA TYR A 427 15.42 -14.49 -17.39
C TYR A 427 16.36 -14.50 -18.61
N SER A 428 17.61 -14.10 -18.42
CA SER A 428 18.61 -14.00 -19.50
C SER A 428 18.90 -15.37 -20.13
N SER A 429 19.04 -16.42 -19.33
CA SER A 429 19.23 -17.79 -19.84
C SER A 429 17.98 -18.34 -20.55
N THR A 430 16.79 -18.01 -20.05
CA THR A 430 15.52 -18.45 -20.65
C THR A 430 15.39 -17.95 -22.09
N LEU A 431 15.70 -16.67 -22.36
CA LEU A 431 15.57 -16.03 -23.68
C LEU A 431 16.30 -16.77 -24.81
N TYR A 432 17.40 -17.46 -24.51
CA TYR A 432 18.16 -18.24 -25.50
C TYR A 432 17.72 -19.71 -25.61
N SER A 433 16.85 -20.17 -24.71
CA SER A 433 16.38 -21.56 -24.66
C SER A 433 14.96 -21.76 -25.21
N VAL A 434 14.07 -20.77 -25.05
CA VAL A 434 12.68 -20.84 -25.54
C VAL A 434 12.54 -20.19 -26.92
N SER A 435 11.46 -20.48 -27.64
CA SER A 435 11.05 -19.71 -28.82
C SER A 435 9.84 -18.86 -28.48
N LEU A 436 9.92 -17.54 -28.69
CA LEU A 436 8.80 -16.63 -28.40
C LEU A 436 7.56 -17.02 -29.23
N ALA A 437 6.38 -16.99 -28.63
CA ALA A 437 5.14 -17.49 -29.26
C ALA A 437 3.92 -16.62 -28.90
N GLY A 438 2.81 -17.21 -28.48
CA GLY A 438 1.58 -16.51 -28.11
C GLY A 438 0.39 -17.46 -28.02
N PRO A 439 -0.80 -16.96 -27.64
CA PRO A 439 -1.12 -15.57 -27.30
C PRO A 439 -0.64 -15.12 -25.90
N THR A 440 -0.85 -13.84 -25.58
CA THR A 440 -0.62 -13.25 -24.24
C THR A 440 -1.77 -13.64 -23.30
N LEU A 441 -1.49 -14.46 -22.29
CA LEU A 441 -2.48 -14.98 -21.33
C LEU A 441 -2.00 -14.82 -19.89
N PHE A 442 -2.80 -14.23 -19.00
CA PHE A 442 -2.44 -14.04 -17.58
C PHE A 442 -3.13 -15.02 -16.62
N GLY A 443 -4.28 -15.57 -17.00
CA GLY A 443 -5.05 -16.52 -16.17
C GLY A 443 -4.20 -17.66 -15.57
N PRO A 444 -3.31 -18.31 -16.35
CA PRO A 444 -2.44 -19.37 -15.85
C PRO A 444 -1.43 -18.93 -14.78
N VAL A 445 -0.72 -17.79 -14.96
CA VAL A 445 0.26 -17.31 -13.98
C VAL A 445 -0.40 -16.76 -12.71
N ILE A 446 -1.53 -16.06 -12.84
CA ILE A 446 -2.33 -15.60 -11.70
C ILE A 446 -2.88 -16.80 -10.91
N SER A 447 -3.39 -17.82 -11.61
CA SER A 447 -3.84 -19.06 -10.96
C SER A 447 -2.72 -19.80 -10.24
N LYS A 448 -1.48 -19.80 -10.77
CA LYS A 448 -0.33 -20.42 -10.11
C LYS A 448 0.12 -19.66 -8.85
N ALA A 449 0.15 -18.33 -8.89
CA ALA A 449 0.42 -17.50 -7.72
C ALA A 449 -0.68 -17.68 -6.64
N ALA A 450 -1.96 -17.75 -7.05
CA ALA A 450 -3.07 -18.03 -6.17
C ALA A 450 -2.98 -19.43 -5.51
N GLU A 451 -2.55 -20.46 -6.25
CA GLU A 451 -2.30 -21.80 -5.68
C GLU A 451 -1.27 -21.76 -4.55
N ILE A 452 -0.13 -21.07 -4.77
CA ILE A 452 0.94 -20.93 -3.77
C ILE A 452 0.45 -20.11 -2.56
N ALA A 453 -0.24 -18.98 -2.79
CA ALA A 453 -0.81 -18.17 -1.73
C ALA A 453 -1.84 -18.97 -0.89
N SER A 454 -2.68 -19.79 -1.54
CA SER A 454 -3.64 -20.66 -0.87
C SER A 454 -2.96 -21.74 -0.02
N HIS A 455 -1.92 -22.39 -0.52
CA HIS A 455 -1.14 -23.34 0.27
C HIS A 455 -0.44 -22.68 1.47
N SER A 456 0.11 -21.48 1.30
CA SER A 456 0.74 -20.74 2.39
C SER A 456 -0.21 -20.49 3.58
N VAL A 457 -1.48 -20.16 3.29
CA VAL A 457 -2.53 -20.00 4.29
C VAL A 457 -2.82 -21.33 5.02
N GLN A 458 -2.84 -22.46 4.32
CA GLN A 458 -3.10 -23.78 4.93
C GLN A 458 -2.04 -24.17 5.98
N TYR A 459 -0.79 -23.74 5.80
CA TYR A 459 0.30 -23.99 6.74
C TYR A 459 0.47 -22.87 7.79
N ALA A 460 -0.45 -21.90 7.84
CA ALA A 460 -0.42 -20.74 8.74
C ALA A 460 0.90 -19.93 8.67
N ASN A 461 1.49 -19.85 7.47
CA ASN A 461 2.65 -19.03 7.21
C ASN A 461 2.25 -17.54 7.21
N ASN A 462 3.05 -16.69 7.84
CA ASN A 462 2.87 -15.24 7.84
C ASN A 462 3.32 -14.58 6.50
N LYS A 463 3.19 -15.26 5.36
CA LYS A 463 3.65 -14.78 4.04
C LYS A 463 2.49 -14.15 3.26
N TYR A 464 2.67 -12.92 2.79
CA TYR A 464 1.83 -12.24 1.81
C TYR A 464 2.59 -12.13 0.50
N PHE A 465 1.96 -12.42 -0.63
CA PHE A 465 2.63 -12.55 -1.92
C PHE A 465 2.41 -11.31 -2.81
N VAL A 466 3.42 -10.97 -3.60
CA VAL A 466 3.37 -9.89 -4.57
C VAL A 466 3.83 -10.43 -5.92
N LEU A 467 2.89 -10.61 -6.85
CA LEU A 467 3.15 -11.07 -8.21
C LEU A 467 3.37 -9.88 -9.16
N LEU A 468 4.59 -9.71 -9.66
CA LEU A 468 4.88 -8.81 -10.77
C LEU A 468 4.69 -9.52 -12.10
N ILE A 469 3.72 -9.07 -12.90
CA ILE A 469 3.53 -9.45 -14.31
C ILE A 469 4.08 -8.34 -15.20
N ILE A 470 4.94 -8.66 -16.16
CA ILE A 470 5.47 -7.69 -17.13
C ILE A 470 5.09 -8.16 -18.54
N THR A 471 4.49 -7.29 -19.35
CA THR A 471 4.02 -7.59 -20.73
C THR A 471 4.25 -6.42 -21.68
N ASP A 472 4.35 -6.68 -22.98
CA ASP A 472 4.36 -5.64 -24.02
C ASP A 472 3.00 -5.43 -24.72
N GLY A 473 1.98 -6.22 -24.38
CA GLY A 473 0.72 -6.29 -25.13
C GLY A 473 -0.54 -6.37 -24.28
N VAL A 474 -1.68 -6.58 -24.95
CA VAL A 474 -2.99 -6.80 -24.30
C VAL A 474 -3.26 -8.29 -24.09
N ILE A 475 -3.93 -8.64 -23.00
CA ILE A 475 -4.37 -10.02 -22.74
C ILE A 475 -5.42 -10.48 -23.76
N THR A 476 -5.32 -11.74 -24.16
CA THR A 476 -6.31 -12.40 -25.02
C THR A 476 -7.39 -13.13 -24.20
N ASP A 477 -7.08 -13.48 -22.95
CA ASP A 477 -7.94 -14.25 -22.02
C ASP A 477 -8.65 -13.35 -20.98
N GLN A 478 -9.22 -12.22 -21.40
CA GLN A 478 -9.75 -11.21 -20.49
C GLN A 478 -10.70 -11.77 -19.41
N GLN A 479 -11.59 -12.70 -19.77
CA GLN A 479 -12.52 -13.28 -18.80
C GLN A 479 -11.86 -14.28 -17.84
N GLU A 480 -10.93 -15.11 -18.32
CA GLU A 480 -10.19 -16.06 -17.46
C GLU A 480 -9.25 -15.32 -16.49
N THR A 481 -8.64 -14.22 -16.97
CA THR A 481 -7.87 -13.30 -16.13
C THR A 481 -8.75 -12.68 -15.04
N LYS A 482 -9.93 -12.13 -15.37
CA LYS A 482 -10.90 -11.63 -14.38
C LYS A 482 -11.31 -12.70 -13.37
N ASP A 483 -11.67 -13.89 -13.84
CA ASP A 483 -12.08 -15.01 -12.98
C ASP A 483 -10.95 -15.45 -12.03
N SER A 484 -9.70 -15.37 -12.50
CA SER A 484 -8.51 -15.68 -11.70
C SER A 484 -8.23 -14.60 -10.65
N ILE A 485 -8.35 -13.32 -11.00
CA ILE A 485 -8.20 -12.19 -10.05
C ILE A 485 -9.30 -12.22 -8.98
N VAL A 486 -10.56 -12.43 -9.37
CA VAL A 486 -11.70 -12.54 -8.43
C VAL A 486 -11.55 -13.75 -7.49
N ARG A 487 -10.91 -14.84 -7.94
CA ARG A 487 -10.57 -15.99 -7.08
C ARG A 487 -9.39 -15.67 -6.16
N ALA A 488 -8.41 -14.91 -6.65
CA ALA A 488 -7.22 -14.51 -5.91
C ALA A 488 -7.49 -13.43 -4.84
N SER A 489 -8.55 -12.63 -4.96
CA SER A 489 -8.83 -11.52 -4.03
C SER A 489 -9.01 -11.98 -2.57
N ASP A 490 -9.37 -13.24 -2.34
CA ASP A 490 -9.51 -13.81 -1.00
C ASP A 490 -8.21 -14.27 -0.34
N LEU A 491 -7.13 -14.32 -1.09
CA LEU A 491 -5.84 -14.88 -0.70
C LEU A 491 -4.87 -13.75 -0.31
N PRO A 492 -3.77 -14.04 0.40
CA PRO A 492 -2.75 -13.04 0.74
C PRO A 492 -1.87 -12.76 -0.49
N LEU A 493 -2.44 -12.13 -1.52
CA LEU A 493 -1.79 -11.87 -2.81
C LEU A 493 -2.16 -10.47 -3.35
N SER A 494 -1.15 -9.74 -3.80
CA SER A 494 -1.28 -8.56 -4.68
C SER A 494 -0.62 -8.85 -6.03
N ILE A 495 -1.07 -8.15 -7.07
CA ILE A 495 -0.65 -8.32 -8.46
C ILE A 495 -0.27 -6.94 -9.00
N LEU A 496 0.98 -6.81 -9.44
CA LEU A 496 1.51 -5.61 -10.10
C LEU A 496 1.63 -5.92 -11.59
N ILE A 497 1.06 -5.10 -12.46
CA ILE A 497 1.10 -5.32 -13.91
C ILE A 497 1.83 -4.14 -14.57
N VAL A 498 2.91 -4.44 -15.29
CA VAL A 498 3.76 -3.44 -15.94
C VAL A 498 3.70 -3.60 -17.46
N GLY A 499 3.14 -2.59 -18.12
CA GLY A 499 3.10 -2.51 -19.58
C GLY A 499 4.38 -1.87 -20.14
N VAL A 500 5.18 -2.63 -20.89
CA VAL A 500 6.41 -2.13 -21.55
C VAL A 500 6.17 -1.82 -23.03
N GLY A 501 6.99 -0.93 -23.60
CA GLY A 501 6.87 -0.55 -25.01
C GLY A 501 5.64 0.30 -25.34
N ASN A 502 5.17 0.19 -26.59
CA ASN A 502 4.30 1.19 -27.23
C ASN A 502 2.87 0.69 -27.55
N ALA A 503 2.44 -0.44 -27.00
CA ALA A 503 1.08 -0.95 -27.21
C ALA A 503 0.01 -0.07 -26.54
N ASP A 504 -1.23 -0.13 -27.03
CA ASP A 504 -2.37 0.49 -26.36
C ASP A 504 -2.80 -0.36 -25.15
N PHE A 505 -2.57 0.17 -23.96
CA PHE A 505 -2.89 -0.47 -22.69
C PHE A 505 -4.26 -0.06 -22.12
N THR A 506 -5.11 0.62 -22.89
CA THR A 506 -6.44 1.06 -22.44
C THR A 506 -7.29 -0.09 -21.86
N GLN A 507 -7.13 -1.31 -22.39
CA GLN A 507 -7.85 -2.49 -21.89
C GLN A 507 -7.30 -3.05 -20.56
N MET A 508 -6.03 -2.78 -20.22
CA MET A 508 -5.43 -3.21 -18.94
C MET A 508 -5.98 -2.44 -17.75
N ARG A 509 -6.33 -1.16 -17.95
CA ARG A 509 -6.97 -0.30 -16.94
C ARG A 509 -8.36 -0.80 -16.50
N ILE A 510 -8.90 -1.84 -17.12
CA ILE A 510 -10.15 -2.51 -16.69
C ILE A 510 -9.88 -3.52 -15.57
N LEU A 511 -8.63 -3.97 -15.38
CA LEU A 511 -8.24 -4.94 -14.34
C LEU A 511 -7.97 -4.28 -12.98
N ASP A 512 -7.60 -3.02 -13.03
CA ASP A 512 -7.26 -2.11 -11.93
C ASP A 512 -8.54 -1.38 -11.49
N ALA A 513 -8.87 -1.41 -10.18
CA ALA A 513 -10.16 -0.90 -9.73
C ALA A 513 -10.21 0.64 -9.61
N ASP A 514 -9.05 1.31 -9.53
CA ASP A 514 -8.96 2.78 -9.48
C ASP A 514 -9.44 3.43 -10.77
N PHE A 515 -9.34 2.71 -11.89
CA PHE A 515 -9.85 3.12 -13.20
C PHE A 515 -11.17 2.43 -13.60
N GLY A 516 -11.74 1.61 -12.73
CA GLY A 516 -12.79 0.65 -13.09
C GLY A 516 -13.96 0.53 -12.12
N LYS A 517 -14.62 -0.62 -12.17
CA LYS A 517 -15.50 -1.14 -11.12
C LYS A 517 -14.82 -2.37 -10.53
N ARG A 518 -15.17 -2.77 -9.30
CA ARG A 518 -14.76 -4.09 -8.76
C ARG A 518 -14.97 -5.17 -9.81
N LEU A 519 -13.95 -6.01 -10.01
CA LEU A 519 -14.02 -7.06 -11.02
C LEU A 519 -15.12 -8.07 -10.70
N GLU A 520 -15.91 -8.39 -11.72
CA GLU A 520 -16.93 -9.43 -11.70
C GLU A 520 -16.48 -10.61 -12.58
N SER A 521 -16.56 -11.81 -12.01
CA SER A 521 -16.26 -13.07 -12.71
C SER A 521 -17.43 -13.53 -13.57
N SER A 522 -17.18 -14.51 -14.44
CA SER A 522 -18.18 -15.18 -15.29
C SER A 522 -19.34 -15.83 -14.50
N THR A 523 -19.16 -16.02 -13.19
CA THR A 523 -20.16 -16.59 -12.27
C THR A 523 -21.04 -15.54 -11.57
N GLY A 524 -20.82 -14.24 -11.83
CA GLY A 524 -21.45 -13.13 -11.10
C GLY A 524 -20.85 -12.85 -9.71
N ARG A 525 -19.79 -13.57 -9.33
CA ARG A 525 -19.03 -13.26 -8.11
C ARG A 525 -18.17 -12.02 -8.35
N VAL A 526 -18.24 -11.07 -7.43
CA VAL A 526 -17.41 -9.85 -7.38
C VAL A 526 -16.16 -10.08 -6.52
N ALA A 527 -15.02 -9.49 -6.89
CA ALA A 527 -13.79 -9.49 -6.09
C ALA A 527 -14.03 -8.92 -4.70
N THR A 528 -13.40 -9.51 -3.67
CA THR A 528 -13.62 -9.14 -2.25
C THR A 528 -12.88 -7.88 -1.81
N ARG A 529 -11.78 -7.54 -2.48
CA ARG A 529 -10.94 -6.34 -2.33
C ARG A 529 -10.24 -6.07 -3.66
N ASP A 530 -9.61 -4.90 -3.81
CA ASP A 530 -8.67 -4.72 -4.93
C ASP A 530 -7.32 -5.38 -4.61
N ILE A 531 -6.71 -5.93 -5.66
CA ILE A 531 -5.40 -6.59 -5.63
C ILE A 531 -4.55 -6.26 -6.85
N VAL A 532 -5.02 -5.46 -7.81
CA VAL A 532 -4.34 -5.25 -9.11
C VAL A 532 -3.97 -3.79 -9.30
N GLN A 533 -2.68 -3.51 -9.42
CA GLN A 533 -2.18 -2.18 -9.82
C GLN A 533 -1.59 -2.25 -11.24
N PHE A 534 -2.01 -1.36 -12.15
CA PHE A 534 -1.48 -1.33 -13.53
C PHE A 534 -0.75 -0.03 -13.86
N VAL A 535 0.54 -0.13 -14.26
CA VAL A 535 1.33 1.03 -14.70
C VAL A 535 1.99 0.77 -16.06
N PRO A 536 1.70 1.58 -17.10
CA PRO A 536 2.44 1.57 -18.36
C PRO A 536 3.77 2.32 -18.18
N MET A 537 4.89 1.62 -18.37
CA MET A 537 6.25 2.09 -18.04
C MET A 537 6.62 3.44 -18.70
N ARG A 538 6.09 3.70 -19.90
CA ARG A 538 6.34 4.92 -20.68
C ARG A 538 5.79 6.21 -20.06
N GLU A 539 4.71 6.13 -19.27
CA GLU A 539 4.03 7.33 -18.74
C GLU A 539 4.81 7.98 -17.60
N VAL A 540 5.83 7.29 -17.09
CA VAL A 540 6.61 7.68 -15.91
C VAL A 540 8.06 8.04 -16.24
N GLN A 541 8.56 7.73 -17.45
CA GLN A 541 9.91 8.09 -17.91
C GLN A 541 10.14 9.61 -18.10
N GLY A 542 9.12 10.44 -17.86
CA GLY A 542 9.21 11.91 -17.86
C GLY A 542 8.80 12.60 -16.55
N GLY A 543 8.59 11.85 -15.45
CA GLY A 543 8.12 12.38 -14.17
C GLY A 543 9.21 12.48 -13.08
N GLN A 544 8.86 13.08 -11.93
CA GLN A 544 9.69 13.07 -10.71
C GLN A 544 9.53 11.78 -9.88
N VAL A 545 8.51 10.98 -10.17
CA VAL A 545 8.18 9.71 -9.51
C VAL A 545 8.63 8.58 -10.44
N THR A 546 9.13 7.46 -9.92
CA THR A 546 9.55 6.31 -10.74
C THR A 546 8.39 5.33 -10.98
N VAL A 547 8.47 4.52 -12.05
CA VAL A 547 7.47 3.46 -12.36
C VAL A 547 7.23 2.56 -11.15
N VAL A 548 8.31 2.25 -10.44
CA VAL A 548 8.36 1.42 -9.24
C VAL A 548 7.57 2.03 -8.09
N GLN A 549 7.72 3.34 -7.86
CA GLN A 549 7.05 4.01 -6.75
C GLN A 549 5.53 3.90 -6.90
N SER A 550 4.99 4.24 -8.08
CA SER A 550 3.54 4.12 -8.36
C SER A 550 2.99 2.69 -8.26
N LEU A 551 3.81 1.67 -8.54
CA LEU A 551 3.42 0.25 -8.40
C LEU A 551 3.39 -0.22 -6.94
N LEU A 552 4.32 0.29 -6.12
CA LEU A 552 4.51 -0.19 -4.74
C LEU A 552 3.71 0.62 -3.69
N GLU A 553 3.32 1.85 -4.01
CA GLU A 553 2.66 2.81 -3.10
C GLU A 553 1.41 2.24 -2.40
N GLU A 554 0.62 1.42 -3.11
CA GLU A 554 -0.63 0.83 -2.59
C GLU A 554 -0.47 -0.50 -1.85
N LEU A 555 0.66 -1.19 -1.99
CA LEU A 555 0.83 -2.54 -1.41
C LEU A 555 0.63 -2.58 0.11
N PRO A 556 1.11 -1.59 0.92
CA PRO A 556 0.80 -1.55 2.35
C PRO A 556 -0.71 -1.42 2.62
N GLY A 557 -1.45 -0.71 1.77
CA GLY A 557 -2.91 -0.57 1.83
C GLY A 557 -3.62 -1.89 1.55
N GLN A 558 -3.32 -2.52 0.42
CA GLN A 558 -3.89 -3.81 0.00
C GLN A 558 -3.59 -4.93 1.03
N PHE A 559 -2.37 -4.94 1.58
CA PHE A 559 -1.95 -5.83 2.67
C PHE A 559 -2.80 -5.60 3.94
N LEU A 560 -2.93 -4.34 4.38
CA LEU A 560 -3.69 -4.00 5.58
C LEU A 560 -5.19 -4.30 5.40
N GLU A 561 -5.76 -4.10 4.22
CA GLU A 561 -7.13 -4.50 3.90
C GLU A 561 -7.31 -6.02 4.04
N TYR A 562 -6.40 -6.82 3.48
CA TYR A 562 -6.42 -8.28 3.63
C TYR A 562 -6.40 -8.72 5.10
N MET A 563 -5.51 -8.13 5.91
CA MET A 563 -5.40 -8.48 7.35
C MET A 563 -6.65 -8.08 8.13
N ARG A 564 -7.13 -6.83 7.95
CA ARG A 564 -8.27 -6.27 8.67
C ARG A 564 -9.59 -6.99 8.34
N THR A 565 -9.82 -7.31 7.06
CA THR A 565 -11.03 -8.03 6.61
C THR A 565 -11.11 -9.47 7.15
N ARG A 566 -10.02 -10.01 7.70
CA ARG A 566 -9.92 -11.37 8.29
C ARG A 566 -9.70 -11.37 9.80
N ASP A 567 -9.72 -10.21 10.46
CA ASP A 567 -9.34 -10.02 11.88
C ASP A 567 -7.96 -10.63 12.23
N ILE A 568 -7.05 -10.69 11.24
CA ILE A 568 -5.67 -11.10 11.46
C ILE A 568 -4.97 -9.97 12.21
N LYS A 569 -4.29 -10.29 13.30
CA LYS A 569 -3.57 -9.33 14.16
C LYS A 569 -2.08 -9.64 14.13
N PRO A 570 -1.21 -8.61 14.22
CA PRO A 570 0.22 -8.84 14.41
C PRO A 570 0.42 -9.61 15.71
N ARG A 571 1.43 -10.48 15.76
CA ARG A 571 1.76 -11.16 17.02
C ARG A 571 2.26 -10.09 18.00
N PRO A 572 1.76 -10.05 19.25
CA PRO A 572 2.31 -9.12 20.24
C PRO A 572 3.81 -9.36 20.36
N PRO A 573 4.62 -8.33 20.63
CA PRO A 573 6.02 -8.54 20.94
C PRO A 573 6.13 -9.54 22.10
N GLN A 574 6.61 -10.75 21.81
CA GLN A 574 7.18 -11.60 22.84
C GLN A 574 8.30 -10.78 23.48
N HIS A 575 8.03 -10.20 24.65
CA HIS A 575 9.09 -9.69 25.52
C HIS A 575 10.16 -10.77 25.55
N ALA A 576 11.38 -10.42 25.15
CA ALA A 576 12.50 -11.36 25.15
C ALA A 576 12.56 -11.97 26.54
N SER A 577 12.11 -13.22 26.65
CA SER A 577 12.01 -13.92 27.93
C SER A 577 13.42 -13.92 28.50
N ALA A 578 13.60 -13.25 29.64
CA ALA A 578 14.91 -13.06 30.24
C ALA A 578 15.65 -14.40 30.23
N PRO A 579 16.93 -14.45 29.79
CA PRO A 579 17.64 -15.71 29.65
C PRO A 579 17.52 -16.48 30.96
N PRO A 580 17.16 -17.78 30.91
CA PRO A 580 16.83 -18.54 32.11
C PRO A 580 17.98 -18.41 33.10
N ALA A 581 17.65 -17.95 34.31
CA ALA A 581 18.64 -17.63 35.31
C ALA A 581 19.55 -18.86 35.52
N TYR A 582 20.85 -18.68 35.30
CA TYR A 582 21.83 -19.74 35.55
C TYR A 582 21.76 -20.11 37.03
N HIS A 583 21.09 -21.22 37.34
CA HIS A 583 21.21 -21.85 38.64
C HIS A 583 22.68 -22.28 38.81
N PRO A 584 23.38 -21.83 39.86
CA PRO A 584 24.73 -22.30 40.11
C PRO A 584 24.69 -23.81 40.35
N PRO A 585 25.70 -24.57 39.90
CA PRO A 585 25.75 -26.01 40.13
C PRO A 585 25.76 -26.30 41.65
N PRO A 586 25.09 -27.38 42.10
CA PRO A 586 25.10 -27.75 43.51
C PRO A 586 26.55 -28.00 43.97
N PRO A 587 26.91 -27.63 45.22
CA PRO A 587 28.23 -27.90 45.75
C PRO A 587 28.50 -29.40 45.75
N GLN A 588 29.66 -29.79 45.21
CA GLN A 588 30.13 -31.17 45.28
C GLN A 588 30.43 -31.52 46.75
N LEU A 589 29.86 -32.64 47.20
CA LEU A 589 30.12 -33.31 48.48
C LEU A 589 30.90 -34.60 48.20
#